data_AF-A0A5D2LDV9-F1
#
_entry.id   AF-A0A5D2LDV9-F1
#
_cell.length_a   1.000
_cell.length_b   1.000
_cell.length_c   1.000
_cell.angle_alpha   90.00
_cell.angle_beta   90.00
_cell.angle_gamma   90.00
#
_symmetry.space_group_name_H-M   'P 1'
#
loop_
_entity.id
_entity.type
_entity.pdbx_description
1 polymer ?
#
loop_
_entity_poly.entity_id
_entity_poly.type
_entity_poly.pdbx_seq_one_letter_code
_entity_poly.pdbx_strand_id
1 'polypeptide(L)'
;MTTTKIFVCPIVSFLIFRWNRLPSLKNKIPNRCRLLTVTRNIKSDVVLPLSLTVSTKNNIVDGDSEHQNSLASSLGAREKRGIGKFRRKLPEHEILKSDELTKKFHGRVLEFFNRGCELHFFMTWISKVGSFGRREIMAAESVFKAHPNGCLMILSRTMDSVQGYRILKPLLDRGFKVIAVAPDFPFLVKNTPAEAWLDDMKSGKKDPGVIPLAQNLSNLMRLVVLYKYGGVYLDTDFIVMRSLKG
;
A
#
# COMPACT_ATOMS: atom_id res chain seq x y z
N MET A 1 24.09 -24.34 6.25
CA MET A 1 23.49 -23.77 7.48
C MET A 1 23.65 -22.26 7.45
N THR A 2 22.56 -21.50 7.42
CA THR A 2 22.61 -20.03 7.43
C THR A 2 22.13 -19.56 8.80
N THR A 3 23.05 -19.14 9.66
CA THR A 3 22.73 -18.67 11.01
C THR A 3 22.31 -17.20 10.94
N THR A 4 21.06 -16.88 11.28
CA THR A 4 20.59 -15.49 11.35
C THR A 4 20.41 -15.10 12.81
N LYS A 5 21.14 -14.07 13.23
CA LYS A 5 21.01 -13.45 14.56
C LYS A 5 19.89 -12.42 14.52
N ILE A 6 18.88 -12.57 15.39
CA ILE A 6 17.73 -11.67 15.50
C ILE A 6 17.75 -11.06 16.90
N PHE A 7 17.60 -9.73 16.97
CA PHE A 7 17.41 -9.01 18.23
C PHE A 7 15.93 -8.70 18.40
N VAL A 8 15.38 -9.03 19.58
CA VAL A 8 14.02 -8.66 19.97
C VAL A 8 14.12 -7.65 21.10
N CYS A 9 13.45 -6.51 20.96
CA CYS A 9 13.45 -5.45 21.96
C CYS A 9 12.00 -5.04 22.33
N PRO A 10 11.68 -4.83 23.62
CA PRO A 10 10.28 -4.86 24.07
C PRO A 10 9.48 -3.55 23.89
N ILE A 11 10.09 -2.48 23.37
CA ILE A 11 9.47 -1.13 23.36
C ILE A 11 9.16 -0.64 21.93
N VAL A 12 9.52 -1.39 20.89
CA VAL A 12 9.08 -1.13 19.52
C VAL A 12 8.64 -2.46 18.93
N SER A 13 7.34 -2.74 18.97
CA SER A 13 6.79 -3.96 18.39
C SER A 13 7.16 -4.02 16.90
N PHE A 14 8.01 -5.01 16.59
CA PHE A 14 8.39 -5.54 15.28
C PHE A 14 9.11 -4.60 14.29
N LEU A 15 10.40 -4.37 14.55
CA LEU A 15 11.39 -4.14 13.48
C LEU A 15 12.33 -5.36 13.39
N ILE A 16 12.12 -6.20 12.36
CA ILE A 16 13.06 -7.28 12.01
C ILE A 16 14.16 -6.69 11.13
N PHE A 17 15.30 -6.29 11.72
CA PHE A 17 16.47 -5.86 10.96
C PHE A 17 17.41 -7.03 10.68
N ARG A 18 17.69 -7.30 9.40
CA ARG A 18 18.77 -8.19 8.95
C ARG A 18 20.09 -7.39 8.94
N TRP A 19 20.88 -7.50 10.02
CA TRP A 19 22.00 -6.58 10.34
C TRP A 19 23.23 -6.64 9.42
N ASN A 20 23.30 -7.53 8.43
CA ASN A 20 24.52 -7.72 7.61
C ASN A 20 24.84 -6.55 6.64
N ARG A 21 24.23 -5.37 6.77
CA ARG A 21 24.39 -4.29 5.79
C ARG A 21 24.52 -2.86 6.33
N LEU A 22 24.78 -2.63 7.62
CA LEU A 22 25.02 -1.28 8.16
C LEU A 22 26.01 -1.27 9.35
N PRO A 23 27.30 -0.93 9.15
CA PRO A 23 28.30 -0.91 10.22
C PRO A 23 28.17 0.26 11.22
N SER A 24 27.34 1.29 10.97
CA SER A 24 27.28 2.52 11.77
C SER A 24 26.36 2.50 13.00
N LEU A 25 25.64 1.41 13.27
CA LEU A 25 24.65 1.34 14.35
C LEU A 25 25.10 0.52 15.58
N LYS A 26 26.37 0.11 15.65
CA LYS A 26 26.89 -0.76 16.73
C LYS A 26 26.74 -0.18 18.15
N ASN A 27 26.68 1.15 18.30
CA ASN A 27 26.76 1.80 19.61
C ASN A 27 25.43 2.36 20.13
N LYS A 28 24.28 1.95 19.57
CA LYS A 28 22.94 2.41 20.01
C LYS A 28 21.98 1.26 20.35
N ILE A 29 22.48 0.18 20.96
CA ILE A 29 21.61 -0.88 21.48
C ILE A 29 21.33 -0.58 22.96
N PRO A 30 20.07 -0.33 23.36
CA PRO A 30 19.72 -0.24 24.78
C PRO A 30 19.91 -1.61 25.45
N ASN A 31 20.40 -1.60 26.71
CA ASN A 31 20.82 -2.77 27.51
C ASN A 31 19.74 -3.86 27.79
N ARG A 32 18.60 -3.85 27.08
CA ARG A 32 17.45 -4.74 27.28
C ARG A 32 17.08 -5.61 26.07
N CYS A 33 17.84 -5.62 24.97
CA CYS A 33 17.53 -6.53 23.86
C CYS A 33 18.15 -7.92 24.07
N ARG A 34 17.37 -8.99 23.85
CA ARG A 34 17.85 -10.39 23.89
C ARG A 34 18.25 -10.87 22.50
N LEU A 35 19.35 -11.63 22.42
CA LEU A 35 19.82 -12.27 21.19
C LEU A 35 19.15 -13.64 21.02
N LEU A 36 18.45 -13.85 19.91
CA LEU A 36 17.93 -15.15 19.50
C LEU A 36 18.64 -15.61 18.23
N THR A 37 19.12 -16.86 18.25
CA THR A 37 19.78 -17.49 17.12
C THR A 37 18.81 -18.49 16.49
N VAL A 38 18.43 -18.27 15.23
CA VAL A 38 17.55 -19.19 14.48
C VAL A 38 18.38 -19.88 13.40
N THR A 39 18.39 -21.20 13.43
CA THR A 39 19.00 -22.08 12.43
C THR A 39 17.92 -22.67 11.53
N ARG A 40 18.00 -22.42 10.21
CA ARG A 40 17.17 -23.10 9.20
C ARG A 40 17.97 -24.24 8.56
N ASN A 41 17.40 -25.45 8.58
CA ASN A 41 17.81 -26.57 7.74
C ASN A 41 16.85 -26.68 6.55
N ILE A 42 17.38 -26.65 5.33
CA ILE A 42 16.61 -26.81 4.10
C ILE A 42 16.85 -28.26 3.65
N LYS A 43 15.77 -29.05 3.50
CA LYS A 43 15.75 -30.29 2.70
C LYS A 43 14.94 -30.00 1.44
N SER A 44 15.47 -30.40 0.28
CA SER A 44 14.86 -30.26 -1.05
C SER A 44 13.94 -31.44 -1.38
N ASP A 45 13.11 -31.19 -2.40
CA ASP A 45 12.38 -32.12 -3.28
C ASP A 45 10.99 -32.59 -2.82
N VAL A 46 9.95 -32.28 -3.62
CA VAL A 46 9.37 -33.15 -4.66
C VAL A 46 8.52 -32.30 -5.64
N VAL A 47 8.71 -32.51 -6.95
CA VAL A 47 7.90 -31.97 -8.05
C VAL A 47 6.91 -33.06 -8.51
N LEU A 48 5.64 -32.71 -8.75
CA LEU A 48 4.66 -33.54 -9.46
C LEU A 48 3.98 -32.69 -10.56
N PRO A 49 3.82 -33.20 -11.80
CA PRO A 49 3.25 -32.42 -12.89
C PRO A 49 1.72 -32.61 -12.98
N LEU A 50 0.98 -31.54 -13.27
CA LEU A 50 -0.42 -31.64 -13.70
C LEU A 50 -0.55 -30.97 -15.08
N SER A 51 -0.92 -31.78 -16.08
CA SER A 51 -1.19 -31.35 -17.45
C SER A 51 -2.62 -30.80 -17.56
N LEU A 52 -2.77 -29.63 -18.19
CA LEU A 52 -4.08 -29.08 -18.57
C LEU A 52 -4.06 -28.75 -20.06
N THR A 53 -4.85 -29.51 -20.82
CA THR A 53 -5.11 -29.32 -22.25
C THR A 53 -6.14 -28.19 -22.42
N VAL A 54 -5.77 -27.11 -23.12
CA VAL A 54 -6.67 -26.00 -23.46
C VAL A 54 -7.05 -26.09 -24.94
N SER A 55 -8.35 -26.20 -25.21
CA SER A 55 -8.94 -26.19 -26.55
C SER A 55 -9.02 -24.76 -27.08
N THR A 56 -8.41 -24.53 -28.24
CA THR A 56 -8.43 -23.27 -29.01
C THR A 56 -9.79 -23.06 -29.68
N LYS A 57 -10.37 -21.86 -29.53
CA LYS A 57 -11.23 -21.25 -30.56
C LYS A 57 -10.90 -19.77 -30.65
N ASN A 58 -10.22 -19.42 -31.74
CA ASN A 58 -9.96 -18.04 -32.17
C ASN A 58 -11.27 -17.44 -32.71
N ASN A 59 -11.49 -16.15 -32.44
CA ASN A 59 -12.10 -15.22 -33.39
C ASN A 59 -11.48 -13.84 -33.16
N ILE A 60 -10.81 -13.36 -34.21
CA ILE A 60 -10.16 -12.05 -34.35
C ILE A 60 -11.17 -11.10 -35.01
N VAL A 61 -11.32 -9.88 -34.49
CA VAL A 61 -11.55 -8.64 -35.26
C VAL A 61 -10.94 -7.44 -34.50
N ASP A 62 -9.98 -6.75 -35.13
CA ASP A 62 -9.28 -5.48 -34.80
C ASP A 62 -10.22 -4.26 -34.75
N GLY A 63 -9.94 -3.02 -34.30
CA GLY A 63 -8.83 -2.21 -33.77
C GLY A 63 -9.47 -1.02 -32.99
N ASP A 64 -8.83 -0.11 -32.26
CA ASP A 64 -7.68 0.74 -32.60
C ASP A 64 -6.92 1.29 -31.37
N SER A 65 -5.60 1.21 -31.50
CA SER A 65 -4.47 2.05 -31.02
C SER A 65 -4.39 2.62 -29.59
N GLU A 66 -3.51 2.02 -28.79
CA GLU A 66 -2.73 2.67 -27.73
C GLU A 66 -1.58 3.50 -28.31
N HIS A 67 -1.39 4.75 -27.86
CA HIS A 67 -0.17 5.51 -28.11
C HIS A 67 0.83 5.24 -26.96
N GLN A 68 1.70 4.25 -27.14
CA GLN A 68 2.88 4.03 -26.31
C GLN A 68 4.07 4.82 -26.89
N ASN A 69 4.55 5.81 -26.17
CA ASN A 69 5.86 6.42 -26.45
C ASN A 69 6.91 5.80 -25.53
N SER A 70 7.49 4.68 -25.97
CA SER A 70 8.81 4.22 -25.53
C SER A 70 9.87 5.04 -26.25
N LEU A 71 10.74 5.76 -25.52
CA LEU A 71 11.96 6.31 -26.10
C LEU A 71 13.19 5.77 -25.35
N ALA A 72 14.10 5.26 -26.16
CA ALA A 72 15.22 4.38 -25.83
C ALA A 72 16.22 4.92 -24.79
N SER A 73 16.74 3.98 -24.02
CA SER A 73 17.97 4.08 -23.23
C SER A 73 19.16 4.35 -24.16
N SER A 74 19.89 5.43 -23.90
CA SER A 74 21.26 5.61 -24.39
C SER A 74 22.21 5.69 -23.20
N LEU A 75 23.05 4.65 -23.11
CA LEU A 75 24.19 4.58 -22.22
C LEU A 75 25.25 5.60 -22.68
N GLY A 76 25.76 6.41 -21.75
CA GLY A 76 27.05 7.08 -21.89
C GLY A 76 27.04 8.59 -21.62
N ALA A 77 27.06 9.02 -20.35
CA ALA A 77 27.57 10.34 -19.97
C ALA A 77 27.95 10.40 -18.48
N ARG A 78 29.24 10.20 -18.23
CA ARG A 78 30.12 10.91 -17.29
C ARG A 78 29.54 11.42 -15.96
N GLU A 79 30.06 10.81 -14.90
CA GLU A 79 29.97 11.25 -13.51
C GLU A 79 30.46 12.71 -13.31
N LYS A 80 29.79 13.39 -12.35
CA LYS A 80 29.95 14.76 -11.84
C LYS A 80 29.13 15.86 -12.55
N ARG A 81 27.96 16.18 -11.96
CA ARG A 81 27.51 17.57 -11.73
C ARG A 81 26.19 17.67 -10.94
N GLY A 82 26.27 18.32 -9.77
CA GLY A 82 25.26 19.25 -9.25
C GLY A 82 24.03 18.67 -8.57
N ILE A 83 23.68 19.24 -7.41
CA ILE A 83 22.33 19.24 -6.86
C ILE A 83 21.45 20.09 -7.80
N GLY A 84 21.22 19.59 -9.02
CA GLY A 84 20.26 20.15 -9.95
C GLY A 84 18.88 19.75 -9.45
N LYS A 85 18.01 20.73 -9.14
CA LYS A 85 16.58 20.47 -8.93
C LYS A 85 16.10 19.58 -10.07
N PHE A 86 15.64 18.36 -9.75
CA PHE A 86 15.10 17.46 -10.76
C PHE A 86 13.89 18.16 -11.37
N ARG A 87 14.08 18.67 -12.60
CA ARG A 87 13.18 19.60 -13.28
C ARG A 87 11.91 18.92 -13.81
N ARG A 88 11.48 17.85 -13.17
CA ARG A 88 10.13 17.32 -13.26
C ARG A 88 9.46 17.67 -11.94
N LYS A 89 9.00 18.93 -11.80
CA LYS A 89 7.96 19.22 -10.81
C LYS A 89 6.90 18.16 -11.04
N LEU A 90 6.61 17.38 -10.00
CA LEU A 90 5.54 16.41 -10.07
C LEU A 90 4.34 17.15 -10.67
N PRO A 91 3.68 16.62 -11.71
CA PRO A 91 2.30 17.01 -11.95
C PRO A 91 1.66 16.95 -10.56
N GLU A 92 0.96 18.00 -10.17
CA GLU A 92 0.22 18.05 -8.93
C GLU A 92 -0.83 16.95 -9.01
N HIS A 93 -0.38 15.73 -8.79
CA HIS A 93 -1.13 14.51 -8.97
C HIS A 93 -2.23 14.67 -7.96
N GLU A 94 -3.46 14.60 -8.44
CA GLU A 94 -4.66 14.86 -7.64
C GLU A 94 -4.61 14.09 -6.31
N ILE A 95 -3.93 12.94 -6.29
CA ILE A 95 -3.62 12.11 -5.14
C ILE A 95 -2.97 12.88 -3.96
N LEU A 96 -2.03 13.82 -4.19
CA LEU A 96 -1.37 14.61 -3.15
C LEU A 96 -1.95 16.01 -2.93
N LYS A 97 -2.95 16.41 -3.71
CA LYS A 97 -3.63 17.69 -3.55
C LYS A 97 -4.32 17.72 -2.19
N SER A 98 -4.11 18.79 -1.42
CA SER A 98 -4.89 19.07 -0.23
C SER A 98 -6.07 19.95 -0.61
N ASP A 99 -7.28 19.47 -0.34
CA ASP A 99 -8.55 20.14 -0.56
C ASP A 99 -9.50 19.95 0.63
N GLU A 100 -10.68 20.55 0.55
CA GLU A 100 -11.72 20.45 1.59
C GLU A 100 -12.13 19.02 1.90
N LEU A 101 -11.99 18.09 0.94
CA LEU A 101 -12.28 16.68 1.14
C LEU A 101 -11.22 16.03 2.04
N THR A 102 -9.94 16.24 1.73
CA THR A 102 -8.83 15.71 2.55
C THR A 102 -8.73 16.34 3.92
N LYS A 103 -9.06 17.63 4.09
CA LYS A 103 -9.04 18.28 5.42
C LYS A 103 -9.98 17.59 6.42
N LYS A 104 -11.05 16.96 5.92
CA LYS A 104 -12.02 16.20 6.73
C LYS A 104 -11.60 14.75 6.96
N PHE A 105 -10.48 14.29 6.38
CA PHE A 105 -10.03 12.91 6.44
C PHE A 105 -9.97 12.38 7.87
N HIS A 106 -9.23 13.05 8.75
CA HIS A 106 -9.05 12.57 10.13
C HIS A 106 -10.38 12.48 10.89
N GLY A 107 -11.23 13.49 10.78
CA GLY A 107 -12.55 13.49 11.40
C GLY A 107 -13.43 12.33 10.91
N ARG A 108 -13.45 12.08 9.59
CA ARG A 108 -14.20 10.97 8.99
C ARG A 108 -13.68 9.60 9.42
N VAL A 109 -12.37 9.46 9.63
CA VAL A 109 -11.79 8.21 10.15
C VAL A 109 -12.29 7.94 11.56
N LEU A 110 -12.22 8.93 12.45
CA LEU A 110 -12.67 8.78 13.84
C LEU A 110 -14.17 8.50 13.93
N GLU A 111 -14.99 9.25 13.17
CA GLU A 111 -16.44 9.04 13.11
C GLU A 111 -16.80 7.61 12.64
N PHE A 112 -16.09 7.12 11.63
CA PHE A 112 -16.35 5.80 11.08
C PHE A 112 -15.97 4.66 12.05
N PHE A 113 -14.87 4.80 12.79
CA PHE A 113 -14.42 3.79 13.75
C PHE A 113 -15.21 3.79 15.07
N ASN A 114 -15.88 4.89 15.40
CA ASN A 114 -16.80 4.94 16.55
C ASN A 114 -18.08 4.12 16.35
N ARG A 115 -18.24 3.40 15.23
CA ARG A 115 -19.41 2.56 14.92
C ARG A 115 -19.37 1.16 15.56
N GLY A 116 -18.52 0.93 16.55
CA GLY A 116 -18.41 -0.35 17.27
C GLY A 116 -17.93 -1.49 16.36
N CYS A 117 -16.78 -1.31 15.73
CA CYS A 117 -16.18 -2.30 14.83
C CYS A 117 -15.34 -3.31 15.62
N GLU A 118 -15.37 -4.59 15.24
CA GLU A 118 -14.49 -5.58 15.87
C GLU A 118 -13.03 -5.50 15.39
N LEU A 119 -12.84 -5.09 14.14
CA LEU A 119 -11.56 -4.81 13.50
C LEU A 119 -11.73 -3.67 12.49
N HIS A 120 -10.65 -2.90 12.33
CA HIS A 120 -10.54 -1.86 11.32
C HIS A 120 -9.65 -2.35 10.17
N PHE A 121 -10.23 -2.39 8.98
CA PHE A 121 -9.57 -2.78 7.75
C PHE A 121 -9.31 -1.55 6.89
N PHE A 122 -8.15 -1.53 6.25
CA PHE A 122 -7.76 -0.52 5.28
C PHE A 122 -7.42 -1.19 3.94
N MET A 123 -7.91 -0.60 2.86
CA MET A 123 -7.48 -0.88 1.49
C MET A 123 -7.07 0.43 0.84
N THR A 124 -6.24 0.40 -0.21
CA THR A 124 -5.94 1.60 -1.02
C THR A 124 -6.38 1.41 -2.45
N TRP A 125 -6.99 2.44 -3.02
CA TRP A 125 -7.32 2.48 -4.45
C TRP A 125 -6.92 3.82 -5.06
N ILE A 126 -5.89 3.80 -5.92
CA ILE A 126 -5.33 5.00 -6.56
C ILE A 126 -5.71 5.13 -8.04
N SER A 127 -6.36 4.11 -8.59
CA SER A 127 -6.81 4.07 -9.99
C SER A 127 -8.13 4.82 -10.19
N LYS A 128 -8.58 4.94 -11.43
CA LYS A 128 -9.88 5.54 -11.77
C LYS A 128 -11.02 4.79 -11.08
N VAL A 129 -12.08 5.51 -10.72
CA VAL A 129 -13.27 4.96 -10.03
C VAL A 129 -13.95 3.87 -10.88
N GLY A 130 -14.07 4.05 -12.20
CA GLY A 130 -14.67 3.08 -13.10
C GLY A 130 -13.90 1.76 -13.25
N SER A 131 -12.64 1.72 -12.78
CA SER A 131 -11.83 0.51 -12.78
C SER A 131 -11.99 -0.30 -11.49
N PHE A 132 -12.66 0.23 -10.47
CA PHE A 132 -12.99 -0.53 -9.25
C PHE A 132 -14.11 -1.50 -9.58
N GLY A 133 -13.72 -2.74 -9.89
CA GLY A 133 -14.59 -3.69 -10.55
C GLY A 133 -15.03 -4.82 -9.64
N ARG A 134 -15.48 -5.91 -10.29
CA ARG A 134 -15.98 -7.09 -9.61
C ARG A 134 -14.94 -7.75 -8.70
N ARG A 135 -13.66 -7.73 -9.08
CA ARG A 135 -12.57 -8.32 -8.29
C ARG A 135 -12.38 -7.59 -6.96
N GLU A 136 -12.35 -6.27 -7.00
CA GLU A 136 -12.17 -5.43 -5.82
C GLU A 136 -13.40 -5.47 -4.90
N ILE A 137 -14.60 -5.55 -5.47
CA ILE A 137 -15.84 -5.79 -4.71
C ILE A 137 -15.79 -7.16 -4.02
N MET A 138 -15.37 -8.22 -4.71
CA MET A 138 -15.22 -9.55 -4.11
C MET A 138 -14.20 -9.56 -2.96
N ALA A 139 -13.10 -8.81 -3.07
CA ALA A 139 -12.15 -8.64 -1.98
C ALA A 139 -12.80 -7.98 -0.76
N ALA A 140 -13.55 -6.88 -0.97
CA ALA A 140 -14.31 -6.23 0.11
C ALA A 140 -15.38 -7.16 0.72
N GLU A 141 -16.12 -7.92 -0.09
CA GLU A 141 -17.08 -8.91 0.37
C GLU A 141 -16.42 -10.00 1.22
N SER A 142 -15.23 -10.46 0.83
CA SER A 142 -14.50 -11.49 1.58
C SER A 142 -14.14 -11.02 2.99
N VAL A 143 -13.81 -9.73 3.16
CA VAL A 143 -13.59 -9.12 4.49
C VAL A 143 -14.84 -9.28 5.33
N PHE A 144 -16.01 -8.89 4.82
CA PHE A 144 -17.26 -8.97 5.57
C PHE A 144 -17.77 -10.40 5.78
N LYS A 145 -17.41 -11.33 4.89
CA LYS A 145 -17.67 -12.75 5.09
C LYS A 145 -16.90 -13.31 6.29
N ALA A 146 -15.64 -12.91 6.45
CA ALA A 146 -14.81 -13.32 7.58
C ALA A 146 -15.07 -12.50 8.85
N HIS A 147 -15.46 -11.23 8.69
CA HIS A 147 -15.67 -10.23 9.73
C HIS A 147 -16.97 -9.44 9.51
N PRO A 148 -18.15 -10.01 9.83
CA PRO A 148 -19.44 -9.35 9.58
C PRO A 148 -19.59 -8.01 10.31
N ASN A 149 -18.93 -7.85 11.47
CA ASN A 149 -18.93 -6.62 12.27
C ASN A 149 -17.67 -5.77 12.08
N GLY A 150 -16.84 -6.09 11.09
CA GLY A 150 -15.65 -5.32 10.73
C GLY A 150 -16.00 -4.00 10.03
N CYS A 151 -15.04 -3.08 10.02
CA CYS A 151 -15.16 -1.80 9.31
C CYS A 151 -14.08 -1.69 8.24
N LEU A 152 -14.48 -1.51 6.99
CA LEU A 152 -13.56 -1.40 5.86
C LEU A 152 -13.49 0.06 5.38
N MET A 153 -12.29 0.63 5.44
CA MET A 153 -12.00 1.93 4.85
C MET A 153 -11.15 1.77 3.58
N ILE A 154 -11.65 2.28 2.46
CA ILE A 154 -10.92 2.34 1.20
C ILE A 154 -10.31 3.74 1.07
N LEU A 155 -9.00 3.83 1.23
CA LEU A 155 -8.23 5.06 1.04
C LEU A 155 -8.13 5.36 -0.46
N SER A 156 -8.95 6.28 -0.93
CA SER A 156 -9.08 6.57 -2.35
C SER A 156 -9.78 7.89 -2.61
N ARG A 157 -9.09 8.80 -3.30
CA ARG A 157 -9.68 10.06 -3.77
C ARG A 157 -10.75 9.83 -4.84
N THR A 158 -10.53 8.89 -5.75
CA THR A 158 -11.44 8.63 -6.87
C THR A 158 -12.73 7.96 -6.40
N MET A 159 -12.64 7.06 -5.42
CA MET A 159 -13.81 6.40 -4.81
C MET A 159 -14.55 7.29 -3.79
N ASP A 160 -13.90 8.31 -3.22
CA ASP A 160 -14.56 9.30 -2.35
C ASP A 160 -15.37 10.31 -3.19
N SER A 161 -16.35 9.77 -3.92
CA SER A 161 -17.17 10.46 -4.90
C SER A 161 -18.58 9.84 -4.97
N VAL A 162 -19.52 10.53 -5.64
CA VAL A 162 -20.88 9.99 -5.87
C VAL A 162 -20.84 8.65 -6.61
N GLN A 163 -19.93 8.50 -7.58
CA GLN A 163 -19.79 7.24 -8.31
C GLN A 163 -19.22 6.12 -7.44
N GLY A 164 -18.21 6.41 -6.61
CA GLY A 164 -17.68 5.42 -5.68
C GLY A 164 -18.71 5.01 -4.62
N TYR A 165 -19.55 5.95 -4.14
CA TYR A 165 -20.70 5.62 -3.31
C TYR A 165 -21.66 4.65 -4.01
N ARG A 166 -22.01 4.88 -5.29
CA ARG A 166 -22.87 3.97 -6.06
C ARG A 166 -22.26 2.58 -6.19
N ILE A 167 -20.94 2.48 -6.38
CA ILE A 167 -20.21 1.21 -6.45
C ILE A 167 -20.28 0.46 -5.12
N LEU A 168 -20.15 1.17 -3.99
CA LEU A 168 -20.20 0.58 -2.65
C LEU A 168 -21.61 0.37 -2.11
N LYS A 169 -22.63 0.99 -2.73
CA LYS A 169 -24.03 0.94 -2.29
C LYS A 169 -24.54 -0.49 -2.05
N PRO A 170 -24.25 -1.51 -2.88
CA PRO A 170 -24.70 -2.88 -2.61
C PRO A 170 -24.12 -3.50 -1.33
N LEU A 171 -22.95 -3.06 -0.87
CA LEU A 171 -22.39 -3.47 0.43
C LEU A 171 -23.10 -2.73 1.58
N LEU A 172 -23.29 -1.43 1.40
CA LEU A 172 -23.96 -0.56 2.37
C LEU A 172 -25.42 -0.98 2.60
N ASP A 173 -26.16 -1.30 1.53
CA ASP A 173 -27.55 -1.74 1.58
C ASP A 173 -27.72 -3.06 2.36
N ARG A 174 -26.66 -3.87 2.45
CA ARG A 174 -26.60 -5.10 3.27
C ARG A 174 -26.19 -4.85 4.72
N GLY A 175 -26.02 -3.58 5.11
CA GLY A 175 -25.62 -3.19 6.47
C GLY A 175 -24.12 -3.28 6.74
N PHE A 176 -23.28 -3.56 5.74
CA PHE A 176 -21.85 -3.60 5.93
C PHE A 176 -21.25 -2.22 6.10
N LYS A 177 -20.30 -2.11 7.04
CA LYS A 177 -19.61 -0.86 7.35
C LYS A 177 -18.44 -0.70 6.39
N VAL A 178 -18.69 -0.08 5.24
CA VAL A 178 -17.65 0.29 4.26
C VAL A 178 -17.69 1.78 3.97
N ILE A 179 -16.53 2.42 3.80
CA ILE A 179 -16.45 3.81 3.35
C ILE A 179 -15.23 4.03 2.47
N ALA A 180 -15.34 4.86 1.44
CA ALA A 180 -14.19 5.41 0.74
C ALA A 180 -13.90 6.82 1.25
N VAL A 181 -12.62 7.12 1.51
CA VAL A 181 -12.19 8.44 2.00
C VAL A 181 -10.90 8.86 1.30
N ALA A 182 -10.85 10.10 0.82
CA ALA A 182 -9.64 10.68 0.25
C ALA A 182 -8.60 10.89 1.37
N PRO A 183 -7.41 10.27 1.28
CA PRO A 183 -6.39 10.37 2.32
C PRO A 183 -5.72 11.75 2.33
N ASP A 184 -5.56 12.32 3.52
CA ASP A 184 -4.70 13.48 3.74
C ASP A 184 -3.25 13.02 3.96
N PHE A 185 -2.47 12.98 2.88
CA PHE A 185 -1.07 12.56 2.93
C PHE A 185 -0.21 13.41 3.87
N PRO A 186 -0.19 14.75 3.78
CA PRO A 186 0.52 15.59 4.74
C PRO A 186 0.21 15.24 6.20
N PHE A 187 -1.07 15.05 6.54
CA PHE A 187 -1.47 14.65 7.87
C PHE A 187 -0.94 13.25 8.25
N LEU A 188 -1.08 12.28 7.35
CA LEU A 188 -0.67 10.89 7.57
C LEU A 188 0.84 10.76 7.81
N VAL A 189 1.66 11.52 7.07
CA VAL A 189 3.13 11.46 7.20
C VAL A 189 3.67 12.33 8.33
N LYS A 190 2.87 13.25 8.88
CA LYS A 190 3.31 14.20 9.91
C LYS A 190 3.97 13.50 11.09
N ASN A 191 5.11 14.01 11.54
CA ASN A 191 5.96 13.45 12.59
C ASN A 191 6.50 12.05 12.27
N THR A 192 6.74 11.76 10.98
CA THR A 192 7.42 10.53 10.55
C THR A 192 8.57 10.89 9.60
N PRO A 193 9.57 10.01 9.42
CA PRO A 193 10.62 10.22 8.42
C PRO A 193 10.10 10.40 6.98
N ALA A 194 8.86 9.98 6.71
CA ALA A 194 8.23 10.14 5.40
C ALA A 194 7.77 11.58 5.13
N GLU A 195 7.68 12.45 6.13
CA GLU A 195 7.32 13.87 5.96
C GLU A 195 8.35 14.59 5.10
N ALA A 196 9.63 14.53 5.50
CA ALA A 196 10.73 15.11 4.72
C ALA A 196 10.83 14.49 3.32
N TRP A 197 10.61 13.16 3.21
CA TRP A 197 10.56 12.50 1.90
C TRP A 197 9.46 13.08 1.01
N LEU A 198 8.25 13.27 1.55
CA LEU A 198 7.10 13.82 0.81
C LEU A 198 7.37 15.25 0.35
N ASP A 199 7.99 16.08 1.20
CA ASP A 199 8.33 17.47 0.88
C ASP A 199 9.41 17.57 -0.19
N ASP A 200 10.44 16.72 -0.14
CA ASP A 200 11.48 16.67 -1.17
C ASP A 200 10.91 16.19 -2.52
N MET A 201 9.97 15.25 -2.49
CA MET A 201 9.25 14.79 -3.68
C MET A 201 8.40 15.93 -4.27
N LYS A 202 7.56 16.59 -3.46
CA LYS A 202 6.72 17.72 -3.89
C LYS A 202 7.52 18.90 -4.44
N SER A 203 8.67 19.20 -3.82
CA SER A 203 9.53 20.31 -4.23
C SER A 203 10.43 19.99 -5.42
N GLY A 204 10.46 18.74 -5.89
CA GLY A 204 11.35 18.28 -6.98
C GLY A 204 12.82 18.22 -6.56
N LYS A 205 13.11 18.17 -5.26
CA LYS A 205 14.48 17.97 -4.74
C LYS A 205 14.91 16.50 -4.81
N LYS A 206 13.94 15.58 -4.85
CA LYS A 206 14.18 14.14 -4.93
C LYS A 206 13.73 13.58 -6.27
N ASP A 207 14.56 12.72 -6.84
CA ASP A 207 14.23 11.94 -8.03
C ASP A 207 13.13 10.92 -7.67
N PRO A 208 11.98 10.91 -8.36
CA PRO A 208 10.96 9.87 -8.17
C PRO A 208 11.44 8.46 -8.53
N GLY A 209 12.57 8.36 -9.24
CA GLY A 209 13.16 7.10 -9.68
C GLY A 209 12.37 6.47 -10.82
N VAL A 210 12.61 5.17 -11.03
CA VAL A 210 12.00 4.39 -12.12
C VAL A 210 10.60 3.89 -11.76
N ILE A 211 10.34 3.66 -10.46
CA ILE A 211 9.05 3.15 -9.99
C ILE A 211 8.00 4.27 -10.05
N PRO A 212 6.81 4.03 -10.63
CA PRO A 212 5.74 5.02 -10.69
C PRO A 212 5.43 5.59 -9.31
N LEU A 213 5.33 6.92 -9.22
CA LEU A 213 5.09 7.61 -7.95
C LEU A 213 3.81 7.12 -7.26
N ALA A 214 2.75 6.86 -8.01
CA ALA A 214 1.50 6.34 -7.50
C ALA A 214 1.71 5.02 -6.72
N GLN A 215 2.59 4.14 -7.21
CA GLN A 215 2.94 2.89 -6.55
C GLN A 215 3.75 3.14 -5.27
N ASN A 216 4.72 4.05 -5.30
CA ASN A 216 5.45 4.45 -4.09
C ASN A 216 4.53 5.09 -3.03
N LEU A 217 3.54 5.87 -3.46
CA LEU A 217 2.54 6.46 -2.58
C LEU A 217 1.64 5.38 -1.95
N SER A 218 1.22 4.36 -2.70
CA SER A 218 0.48 3.23 -2.13
C SER A 218 1.31 2.43 -1.12
N ASN A 219 2.60 2.21 -1.43
CA ASN A 219 3.56 1.59 -0.51
C ASN A 219 3.79 2.42 0.75
N LEU A 220 3.71 3.73 0.66
CA LEU A 220 3.79 4.60 1.84
C LEU A 220 2.48 4.57 2.62
N MET A 221 1.33 4.70 1.95
CA MET A 221 -0.01 4.72 2.56
C MET A 221 -0.25 3.50 3.45
N ARG A 222 0.09 2.29 2.98
CA ARG A 222 -0.09 1.05 3.74
C ARG A 222 0.64 1.09 5.10
N LEU A 223 1.76 1.79 5.17
CA LEU A 223 2.55 1.89 6.40
C LEU A 223 2.02 3.02 7.29
N VAL A 224 1.80 4.21 6.72
CA VAL A 224 1.45 5.39 7.53
C VAL A 224 0.05 5.31 8.10
N VAL A 225 -0.91 4.67 7.40
CA VAL A 225 -2.25 4.50 7.94
C VAL A 225 -2.25 3.57 9.16
N LEU A 226 -1.51 2.46 9.07
CA LEU A 226 -1.36 1.52 10.19
C LEU A 226 -0.59 2.15 11.35
N TYR A 227 0.43 2.97 11.06
CA TYR A 227 1.15 3.71 12.09
C TYR A 227 0.24 4.70 12.85
N LYS A 228 -0.68 5.38 12.15
CA LYS A 228 -1.58 6.38 12.74
C LYS A 228 -2.79 5.78 13.45
N TYR A 229 -3.37 4.71 12.90
CA TYR A 229 -4.68 4.21 13.32
C TYR A 229 -4.69 2.74 13.76
N GLY A 230 -3.58 2.01 13.58
CA GLY A 230 -3.54 0.55 13.80
C GLY A 230 -4.39 -0.20 12.77
N GLY A 231 -4.92 -1.37 13.16
CA GLY A 231 -5.79 -2.19 12.32
C GLY A 231 -5.05 -3.12 11.35
N VAL A 232 -5.73 -3.50 10.27
CA VAL A 232 -5.24 -4.45 9.27
C VAL A 232 -5.29 -3.81 7.89
N TYR A 233 -4.18 -3.86 7.16
CA TYR A 233 -4.15 -3.45 5.76
C TYR A 233 -4.27 -4.68 4.86
N LEU A 234 -5.11 -4.57 3.83
CA LEU A 234 -5.28 -5.57 2.78
C LEU A 234 -5.15 -4.90 1.42
N ASP A 235 -4.54 -5.58 0.46
CA ASP A 235 -4.60 -5.16 -0.94
C ASP A 235 -6.02 -5.44 -1.49
N THR A 236 -6.45 -4.69 -2.50
CA THR A 236 -7.79 -4.81 -3.08
C THR A 236 -8.00 -6.08 -3.92
N ASP A 237 -6.96 -6.90 -4.07
CA ASP A 237 -6.97 -8.19 -4.75
C ASP A 237 -6.80 -9.38 -3.78
N PHE A 238 -6.83 -9.12 -2.46
CA PHE A 238 -6.71 -10.15 -1.44
C PHE A 238 -8.08 -10.71 -1.01
N ILE A 239 -8.22 -12.04 -1.01
CA ILE A 239 -9.42 -12.73 -0.52
C ILE A 239 -9.19 -13.24 0.90
N VAL A 240 -10.00 -12.75 1.84
CA VAL A 240 -9.97 -13.21 3.23
C VAL A 240 -10.80 -14.49 3.38
N MET A 241 -10.11 -15.59 3.72
CA MET A 241 -10.73 -16.92 3.83
C MET A 241 -11.19 -17.27 5.26
N ARG A 242 -10.56 -16.67 6.27
CA ARG A 242 -10.82 -16.92 7.70
C ARG A 242 -10.66 -15.64 8.50
N SER A 243 -11.24 -15.64 9.70
CA SER A 243 -11.08 -14.54 10.66
C SER A 243 -9.59 -14.25 10.91
N LEU A 244 -9.26 -12.97 10.91
CA LEU A 244 -7.96 -12.37 11.24
C LEU A 244 -7.92 -11.85 12.69
N LYS A 245 -8.93 -12.17 13.52
CA LYS A 245 -8.84 -12.00 14.98
C LYS A 245 -7.77 -12.95 15.50
N GLY A 246 -6.86 -12.41 16.32
CA GLY A 246 -5.87 -13.19 17.06
C GLY A 246 -6.48 -13.96 18.22
#